data_AF-M6GH33-F1
#
_entry.id   AF-M6GH33-F1
#
_cell.length_a   1.000
_cell.length_b   1.000
_cell.length_c   1.000
_cell.angle_alpha   90.00
_cell.angle_beta   90.00
_cell.angle_gamma   90.00
#
_symmetry.space_group_name_H-M   'P 1'
#
loop_
_entity.id
_entity.type
_entity.pdbx_description
1 polymer ?
#
loop_
_entity_poly.entity_id
_entity_poly.type
_entity_poly.pdbx_seq_one_letter_code
_entity_poly.pdbx_strand_id
1 'polypeptide(L)'
;EEDNKLYSITTSNPSIQLFGKPIIGESIETIRELLNQNGIDDLEEDDEEEHDQEEDHDHTGVTAFSDKINAVFQFEEDELVFFGFSPLFKDDQIDWPKY
;
A
#
# COMPACT_ATOMS: atom_id res chain seq x y z
N GLU A 1 3.42 -29.47 8.81
CA GLU A 1 4.57 -28.57 8.65
C GLU A 1 3.98 -27.18 8.49
N GLU A 2 4.30 -26.25 9.37
CA GLU A 2 3.86 -24.85 9.20
C GLU A 2 4.59 -24.31 7.98
N ASP A 3 3.85 -24.10 6.89
CA ASP A 3 4.33 -23.48 5.66
C ASP A 3 4.94 -22.12 6.02
N ASN A 4 6.28 -22.05 6.07
CA ASN A 4 7.05 -20.82 6.22
C ASN A 4 6.97 -19.97 4.93
N LYS A 5 5.77 -19.78 4.40
CA LYS A 5 5.50 -18.94 3.24
C LYS A 5 5.62 -17.50 3.70
N LEU A 6 6.51 -16.76 3.04
CA LEU A 6 6.57 -15.30 3.21
C LEU A 6 5.26 -14.76 2.62
N TYR A 7 4.44 -14.07 3.41
CA TYR A 7 3.15 -13.57 2.92
C TYR A 7 3.19 -12.10 2.53
N SER A 8 4.05 -11.32 3.19
CA SER A 8 4.19 -9.89 2.94
C SER A 8 5.57 -9.42 3.39
N ILE A 9 6.06 -8.33 2.77
CA ILE A 9 7.18 -7.56 3.30
C ILE A 9 6.60 -6.22 3.74
N THR A 10 6.27 -6.15 5.02
CA THR A 10 5.82 -4.91 5.64
C THR A 10 7.03 -4.15 6.16
N THR A 11 7.21 -2.90 5.72
CA THR A 11 8.27 -2.03 6.24
C THR A 11 7.69 -0.69 6.62
N SER A 12 7.90 -0.29 7.87
CA SER A 12 7.62 1.04 8.40
C SER A 12 8.93 1.82 8.49
N ASN A 13 9.55 2.07 7.33
CA ASN A 13 10.76 2.86 7.27
C ASN A 13 10.42 4.28 6.77
N PRO A 14 10.68 5.34 7.56
CA PRO A 14 10.44 6.72 7.11
C PRO A 14 11.26 7.12 5.88
N SER A 15 12.27 6.32 5.50
CA SER A 15 13.07 6.50 4.28
C SER A 15 12.57 5.68 3.09
N ILE A 16 11.33 5.18 3.09
CA ILE A 16 10.75 4.49 1.92
C ILE A 16 10.73 5.45 0.74
N GLN A 17 11.20 4.94 -0.40
CA GLN A 17 11.17 5.64 -1.66
C GLN A 17 10.39 4.82 -2.69
N LEU A 18 9.49 5.47 -3.40
CA LEU A 18 8.81 4.94 -4.57
C LEU A 18 9.29 5.70 -5.81
N PHE A 19 9.74 4.98 -6.84
CA PHE A 19 10.40 5.56 -8.02
C PHE A 19 11.55 6.52 -7.67
N GLY A 20 12.27 6.26 -6.57
CA GLY A 20 13.39 7.08 -6.10
C GLY A 20 13.00 8.37 -5.38
N LYS A 21 11.70 8.60 -5.10
CA LYS A 21 11.21 9.73 -4.32
C LYS A 21 10.69 9.28 -2.96
N PRO A 22 11.00 9.98 -1.85
CA PRO A 22 10.38 9.69 -0.56
C PRO A 22 8.86 9.89 -0.67
N ILE A 23 8.08 8.99 -0.07
CA ILE A 23 6.61 9.02 -0.13
C ILE A 23 5.93 9.18 1.22
N ILE A 24 6.63 8.95 2.33
CA ILE A 24 6.06 9.12 3.68
C ILE A 24 5.82 10.61 3.94
N GLY A 25 4.62 10.95 4.40
CA GLY A 25 4.15 12.32 4.61
C GLY A 25 3.60 13.02 3.36
N GLU A 26 3.61 12.36 2.20
CA GLU A 26 3.00 12.92 0.98
C GLU A 26 1.50 12.64 0.95
N SER A 27 0.74 13.51 0.28
CA SER A 27 -0.71 13.37 0.16
C SER A 27 -1.14 12.31 -0.83
N ILE A 28 -2.40 11.85 -0.70
CA ILE A 28 -2.96 10.84 -1.60
C ILE A 28 -2.96 11.30 -3.06
N GLU A 29 -3.23 12.58 -3.31
CA GLU A 29 -3.14 13.19 -4.63
C GLU A 29 -1.71 13.10 -5.19
N THR A 30 -0.71 13.37 -4.36
CA THR A 30 0.70 13.32 -4.75
C THR A 30 1.14 11.89 -5.07
N ILE A 31 0.72 10.91 -4.27
CA ILE A 31 0.96 9.50 -4.55
C ILE A 31 0.26 9.06 -5.83
N ARG A 32 -1.00 9.45 -6.03
CA ARG A 32 -1.77 9.16 -7.25
C ARG A 32 -1.11 9.76 -8.50
N GLU A 33 -0.62 10.99 -8.45
CA GLU A 33 0.14 11.59 -9.54
C GLU A 33 1.45 10.85 -9.81
N LEU A 34 2.18 10.48 -8.76
CA LEU A 34 3.43 9.74 -8.86
C LEU A 34 3.22 8.37 -9.52
N LEU A 35 2.17 7.65 -9.15
CA LEU A 35 1.78 6.36 -9.75
C LEU A 35 1.40 6.55 -11.23
N ASN A 36 0.56 7.54 -11.54
CA ASN A 36 0.15 7.83 -12.92
C ASN A 36 1.33 8.18 -13.82
N GLN A 37 2.30 8.97 -13.34
CA GLN A 37 3.53 9.29 -14.08
C GLN A 37 4.35 8.04 -14.44
N ASN A 38 4.18 6.95 -13.68
CA ASN A 38 4.85 5.67 -13.88
C ASN A 38 3.93 4.59 -14.49
N GLY A 39 2.75 4.97 -15.01
CA GLY A 39 1.83 4.06 -15.71
C GLY A 39 0.94 3.20 -14.81
N ILE A 40 0.78 3.60 -13.56
CA ILE A 40 -0.07 2.93 -12.55
C ILE A 40 -1.27 3.85 -12.29
N ASP A 41 -2.45 3.42 -12.75
CA ASP A 41 -3.71 4.16 -12.73
C ASP A 41 -4.82 3.44 -11.95
N ASP A 42 -4.46 2.35 -11.28
CA ASP A 42 -5.34 1.45 -10.51
C ASP A 42 -5.24 1.70 -8.99
N LEU A 43 -4.92 2.92 -8.57
CA LEU A 43 -4.98 3.26 -7.14
C LEU A 43 -6.44 3.39 -6.72
N GLU A 44 -6.95 2.32 -6.10
CA GLU A 44 -8.30 2.23 -5.55
C GLU A 44 -8.28 2.69 -4.08
N GLU A 45 -9.15 3.63 -3.76
CA GLU A 45 -9.37 4.12 -2.39
C GLU A 45 -10.43 3.24 -1.75
N ASP A 46 -10.06 2.59 -0.65
CA ASP A 46 -10.98 1.86 0.19
C ASP A 46 -11.39 2.79 1.33
N ASP A 47 -12.39 3.63 1.03
CA ASP A 47 -13.17 4.34 2.04
C ASP A 47 -14.03 3.30 2.79
N GLU A 48 -13.39 2.47 3.63
CA GLU A 48 -14.11 1.53 4.49
C GLU A 48 -14.90 2.31 5.56
N GLU A 49 -16.09 2.79 5.19
CA GLU A 49 -17.19 3.01 6.14
C GLU A 49 -17.90 1.66 6.50
N GLU A 50 -17.50 0.52 5.93
CA GLU A 50 -18.30 -0.73 5.97
C GLU A 50 -17.59 -2.03 6.38
N HIS A 51 -16.50 -1.99 7.17
CA HIS A 51 -15.99 -3.20 7.82
C HIS A 51 -16.02 -3.10 9.35
N ASP A 52 -17.18 -3.50 9.92
CA ASP A 52 -17.40 -3.84 11.33
C ASP A 52 -16.26 -4.73 11.88
N GLN A 53 -15.29 -4.14 12.57
CA GLN A 53 -14.58 -4.78 13.67
C GLN A 53 -14.55 -3.80 14.83
N GLU A 54 -15.30 -4.18 15.86
CA GLU A 54 -15.23 -3.71 17.24
C GLU A 54 -13.86 -3.12 17.58
N GLU A 55 -13.81 -1.85 17.97
CA GLU A 55 -12.89 -1.17 18.92
C GLU A 55 -12.69 0.31 18.53
N ASP A 56 -13.64 1.14 18.96
CA ASP A 56 -13.35 2.39 19.70
C ASP A 56 -12.20 3.28 19.19
N HIS A 57 -12.22 3.84 17.98
CA HIS A 57 -11.36 4.99 17.70
C HIS A 57 -11.83 5.91 16.54
N ASP A 58 -11.78 7.19 16.85
CA ASP A 58 -11.97 8.40 16.05
C ASP A 58 -10.91 8.57 14.93
N HIS A 59 -10.61 7.52 14.15
CA HIS A 59 -9.53 7.55 13.15
C HIS A 59 -10.08 7.71 11.73
N THR A 60 -10.00 8.93 11.21
CA THR A 60 -10.25 9.29 9.80
C THR A 60 -9.03 8.88 8.95
N GLY A 61 -8.79 7.58 8.87
CA GLY A 61 -7.71 7.02 8.03
C GLY A 61 -8.26 6.56 6.69
N VAL A 62 -7.55 6.84 5.60
CA VAL A 62 -7.87 6.33 4.25
C VAL A 62 -6.89 5.21 3.91
N THR A 63 -7.39 4.05 3.49
CA THR A 63 -6.55 2.99 2.94
C THR A 63 -6.71 2.98 1.43
N ALA A 64 -5.60 2.89 0.69
CA ALA A 64 -5.63 2.74 -0.75
C ALA A 64 -4.78 1.55 -1.19
N PHE A 65 -5.15 0.92 -2.29
CA PHE A 65 -4.48 -0.26 -2.83
C PHE A 65 -4.22 -0.11 -4.32
N SER A 66 -3.11 -0.70 -4.79
CA SER A 66 -2.84 -0.89 -6.22
C SER A 66 -2.48 -2.35 -6.49
N ASP A 67 -3.28 -2.99 -7.33
CA ASP A 67 -3.06 -4.35 -7.85
C ASP A 67 -1.82 -4.44 -8.73
N LYS A 68 -1.57 -3.44 -9.59
CA LYS A 68 -0.44 -3.44 -10.55
C LYS A 68 0.91 -3.56 -9.86
N ILE A 69 1.05 -2.94 -8.69
CA ILE A 69 2.25 -3.01 -7.88
C ILE A 69 2.04 -3.79 -6.58
N ASN A 70 0.90 -4.46 -6.39
CA ASN A 70 0.53 -5.16 -5.17
C ASN A 70 0.93 -4.40 -3.89
N ALA A 71 0.53 -3.15 -3.79
CA ALA A 71 0.93 -2.25 -2.73
C ALA A 71 -0.28 -1.65 -2.00
N VAL A 72 -0.15 -1.55 -0.68
CA VAL A 72 -1.11 -0.91 0.23
C VAL A 72 -0.52 0.40 0.72
N PHE A 73 -1.34 1.43 0.75
CA PHE A 73 -1.05 2.77 1.23
C PHE A 73 -2.03 3.09 2.34
N GLN A 74 -1.56 3.60 3.48
CA GLN A 74 -2.45 4.10 4.54
C GLN A 74 -2.12 5.55 4.81
N PHE A 75 -3.17 6.37 4.84
CA PHE A 75 -3.10 7.81 5.03
C PHE A 75 -3.83 8.18 6.32
N GLU A 76 -3.23 9.06 7.11
CA GLU A 76 -3.85 9.72 8.25
C GLU A 76 -3.77 11.23 8.01
N GLU A 77 -4.85 11.97 8.23
CA GLU A 77 -4.88 13.43 8.00
C GLU A 77 -4.38 13.88 6.59
N ASP A 78 -4.63 13.08 5.55
CA ASP A 78 -4.12 13.26 4.17
C ASP A 78 -2.59 13.12 4.04
N GLU A 79 -1.91 12.49 4.98
CA GLU A 79 -0.48 12.19 4.91
C GLU A 79 -0.24 10.68 4.89
N LEU A 80 0.61 10.19 3.97
CA LEU A 80 0.97 8.78 3.93
C LEU A 80 1.81 8.39 5.17
N VAL A 81 1.21 7.62 6.07
CA VAL A 81 1.87 7.12 7.28
C VAL A 81 2.48 5.74 7.10
N PHE A 82 1.96 4.96 6.13
CA PHE A 82 2.39 3.59 5.91
C PHE A 82 2.33 3.18 4.44
N PHE A 83 3.34 2.42 4.03
CA PHE A 83 3.43 1.79 2.72
C PHE A 83 3.80 0.31 2.88
N GLY A 84 2.93 -0.57 2.43
CA GLY A 84 3.15 -2.00 2.38
C GLY A 84 3.27 -2.47 0.94
N PHE A 85 4.25 -3.33 0.65
CA PHE A 85 4.31 -4.05 -0.62
C PHE A 85 4.19 -5.54 -0.32
N SER A 86 3.17 -6.17 -0.89
CA SER A 86 2.95 -7.59 -0.71
C SER A 86 2.99 -8.24 -2.08
N PRO A 87 4.11 -8.84 -2.51
CA PRO A 87 4.08 -9.64 -3.72
C PRO A 87 3.11 -10.79 -3.43
N LEU A 88 1.93 -10.76 -4.07
CA LEU A 88 0.94 -11.82 -3.97
C LEU A 88 1.62 -13.12 -4.43
N PHE A 89 1.93 -14.00 -3.48
CA PHE A 89 2.33 -15.37 -3.78
C PHE A 89 1.12 -16.10 -4.36
N LYS A 90 0.88 -15.94 -5.66
CA LYS A 90 -0.05 -16.78 -6.41
C LYS A 90 0.62 -18.13 -6.63
N ASP A 91 0.20 -19.14 -5.87
CA ASP A 91 0.52 -20.56 -6.08
C ASP A 91 2.02 -20.91 -6.15
N ASP A 92 2.71 -21.08 -5.01
CA ASP A 92 4.11 -21.55 -4.88
C ASP A 92 5.15 -20.88 -5.80
N GLN A 93 4.77 -19.80 -6.50
CA GLN A 93 5.56 -19.07 -7.47
C GLN A 93 5.57 -17.60 -7.08
N ILE A 94 6.76 -17.03 -7.07
CA ILE A 94 6.96 -15.60 -6.85
C ILE A 94 6.90 -14.94 -8.23
N ASP A 95 5.82 -14.22 -8.52
CA ASP A 95 5.75 -13.33 -9.69
C ASP A 95 6.54 -12.06 -9.37
N TRP A 96 7.84 -12.11 -9.66
CA TRP A 96 8.67 -10.91 -9.62
C TRP A 96 8.22 -9.93 -10.69
N PRO A 97 8.13 -8.62 -10.39
CA PRO A 97 7.89 -7.61 -11.42
C PRO A 97 8.95 -7.75 -12.51
N LYS A 98 8.50 -7.98 -13.74
CA LYS A 98 9.38 -8.04 -14.91
C LYS A 98 9.76 -6.60 -15.28
N TYR A 99 11.08 -6.40 -15.44
CA TYR A 99 11.74 -5.15 -15.83
C TYR A 99 10.99 -4.33 -16.89
#